data_AF-A0A179I1M2-F1
#
_entry.id   AF-A0A179I1M2-F1
#
_cell.length_a   1.000
_cell.length_b   1.000
_cell.length_c   1.000
_cell.angle_alpha   90.00
_cell.angle_beta   90.00
_cell.angle_gamma   90.00
#
_symmetry.space_group_name_H-M   'P 1'
#
loop_
_entity.id
_entity.type
_entity.pdbx_description
1 polymer ?
#
loop_
_entity_poly.entity_id
_entity_poly.type
_entity_poly.pdbx_seq_one_letter_code
_entity_poly.pdbx_strand_id
1 'polypeptide(L)'
;MSTIPRTLRNIRKVGIKDYLVQMWHDFDAAQIEPGWHAWMSYAVDAVPGDDRLLTAGTRRFEPAMPKPNYTQTRGAFKTYNTTKSKLTAWEPVAAPRS
;
A
#
# COMPACT_ATOMS: atom_id res chain seq x y z
N MET A 1 -6.42 10.29 -3.49
CA MET A 1 -5.32 11.20 -3.90
C MET A 1 -5.60 12.65 -3.54
N SER A 2 -4.80 13.23 -2.65
CA SER A 2 -4.82 14.67 -2.38
C SER A 2 -3.93 15.40 -3.37
N THR A 3 -4.49 16.31 -4.16
CA THR A 3 -3.71 17.23 -5.01
C THR A 3 -3.47 18.52 -4.23
N ILE A 4 -2.44 19.29 -4.59
CA ILE A 4 -2.16 20.60 -3.95
C ILE A 4 -3.42 21.48 -3.90
N PRO A 5 -4.25 21.58 -4.97
CA PRO A 5 -5.51 22.34 -4.93
C PRO A 5 -6.55 21.77 -3.95
N ARG A 6 -6.67 20.43 -3.86
CA ARG A 6 -7.62 19.77 -2.94
C ARG A 6 -7.21 19.98 -1.48
N THR A 7 -5.91 19.95 -1.20
CA THR A 7 -5.34 20.18 0.14
C THR A 7 -5.61 21.62 0.60
N LEU A 8 -5.30 22.61 -0.24
CA LEU A 8 -5.54 24.02 0.05
C LEU A 8 -7.03 24.33 0.24
N ARG A 9 -7.90 23.72 -0.59
CA ARG A 9 -9.36 23.85 -0.45
C ARG A 9 -9.88 23.25 0.86
N ASN A 10 -9.35 22.11 1.28
CA ASN A 10 -9.72 21.46 2.54
C ASN A 10 -9.25 22.29 3.75
N ILE A 11 -8.02 22.79 3.74
CA ILE A 11 -7.48 23.67 4.80
C ILE A 11 -8.33 24.94 4.94
N ARG A 12 -8.74 25.56 3.82
CA ARG A 12 -9.63 26.72 3.85
C ARG A 12 -11.03 26.40 4.39
N LYS A 13 -11.55 25.19 4.16
CA LYS A 13 -12.91 24.79 4.55
C LYS A 13 -13.00 24.35 6.02
N VAL A 14 -11.98 23.63 6.49
CA VAL A 14 -11.98 22.95 7.80
C VAL A 14 -11.13 23.71 8.83
N GLY A 15 -10.19 24.57 8.38
CA GLY A 15 -9.26 25.26 9.26
C GLY A 15 -7.99 24.45 9.53
N ILE A 16 -6.88 25.16 9.80
CA ILE A 16 -5.54 24.55 9.95
C ILE A 16 -5.47 23.63 11.17
N LYS A 17 -6.09 24.01 12.29
CA LYS A 17 -6.06 23.23 13.54
C LYS A 17 -6.70 21.85 13.34
N ASP A 18 -7.92 21.82 12.83
CA ASP A 18 -8.67 20.59 12.62
C ASP A 18 -8.05 19.74 11.50
N TYR A 19 -7.46 20.37 10.48
CA TYR A 19 -6.69 19.67 9.45
C TYR A 19 -5.46 18.95 10.03
N LEU A 20 -4.71 19.61 10.92
CA LEU A 20 -3.58 18.99 11.60
C LEU A 20 -4.07 17.89 12.54
N VAL A 21 -5.10 18.12 13.35
CA VAL A 21 -5.68 17.08 14.21
C VAL A 21 -6.07 15.85 13.40
N GLN A 22 -6.73 16.03 12.26
CA GLN A 22 -7.10 14.93 11.37
C GLN A 22 -5.87 14.20 10.82
N MET A 23 -4.82 14.92 10.43
CA MET A 23 -3.58 14.32 9.94
C MET A 23 -2.88 13.47 11.01
N TRP A 24 -2.97 13.86 12.27
CA TRP A 24 -2.37 13.14 13.40
C TRP A 24 -3.17 11.91 13.83
N HIS A 25 -4.46 11.82 13.45
CA HIS A 25 -5.36 10.71 13.79
C HIS A 25 -5.84 9.92 12.57
N ASP A 26 -5.07 9.88 11.49
CA ASP A 26 -5.38 9.10 10.28
C ASP A 26 -5.03 7.61 10.46
N PHE A 27 -5.77 6.96 11.37
CA PHE A 27 -5.63 5.54 11.67
C PHE A 27 -6.52 4.70 10.75
N ASP A 28 -6.00 3.56 10.31
CA ASP A 28 -6.72 2.58 9.49
C ASP A 28 -6.57 1.17 10.06
N ALA A 29 -7.62 0.36 9.98
CA ALA A 29 -7.61 -1.01 10.51
C ALA A 29 -6.54 -1.89 9.83
N ALA A 30 -6.18 -1.61 8.58
CA ALA A 30 -5.15 -2.34 7.86
C ALA A 30 -3.71 -1.96 8.29
N GLN A 31 -3.52 -1.06 9.27
CA GLN A 31 -2.21 -0.72 9.83
C GLN A 31 -1.73 -1.74 10.88
N ILE A 32 -2.62 -2.62 11.35
CA ILE A 32 -2.32 -3.61 12.39
C ILE A 32 -1.44 -4.73 11.80
N GLU A 33 -0.36 -5.08 12.51
CA GLU A 33 0.51 -6.20 12.13
C GLU A 33 -0.26 -7.54 12.08
N PRO A 34 0.07 -8.47 11.17
CA PRO A 34 -0.65 -9.74 11.02
C PRO A 34 -0.84 -10.56 12.30
N GLY A 35 0.19 -10.66 13.16
CA GLY A 35 0.08 -11.39 14.43
C GLY A 35 -0.92 -10.74 15.39
N TRP A 36 -0.83 -9.41 15.56
CA TRP A 36 -1.76 -8.65 16.39
C TRP A 36 -3.18 -8.65 15.83
N HIS A 37 -3.32 -8.63 14.50
CA HIS A 37 -4.60 -8.75 13.83
C HIS A 37 -5.27 -10.10 14.13
N ALA A 38 -4.52 -11.20 14.15
CA ALA A 38 -5.04 -12.53 14.48
C ALA A 38 -5.54 -12.61 15.93
N TRP A 39 -4.76 -12.10 16.87
CA TRP A 39 -5.13 -12.08 18.29
C TRP A 39 -6.35 -11.17 18.56
N MET A 40 -6.35 -9.94 18.05
CA MET A 40 -7.46 -8.99 18.20
C MET A 40 -8.76 -9.51 17.55
N SER A 41 -8.64 -10.34 16.51
CA SER A 41 -9.79 -10.98 15.84
C SER A 41 -10.23 -12.29 16.50
N TYR A 42 -9.66 -12.65 17.66
CA TYR A 42 -9.95 -13.90 18.38
C TYR A 42 -9.66 -15.17 17.56
N ALA A 43 -8.75 -15.10 16.59
CA ALA A 43 -8.31 -16.27 15.83
C ALA A 43 -7.28 -17.10 16.63
N VAL A 44 -6.55 -16.46 17.54
CA VAL A 44 -5.53 -17.09 18.39
C VAL A 44 -5.59 -16.49 19.79
N ASP A 45 -5.45 -17.34 20.81
CA ASP A 45 -5.50 -16.94 22.22
C ASP A 45 -4.19 -16.29 22.70
N ALA A 46 -3.05 -16.74 22.16
CA ALA A 46 -1.73 -16.24 22.50
C ALA A 46 -1.41 -14.91 21.79
N VAL A 47 -0.75 -13.99 22.49
CA VAL A 47 -0.23 -12.76 21.89
C VAL A 47 1.03 -13.04 21.05
N PRO A 48 1.35 -12.21 20.04
CA PRO A 48 2.49 -12.45 19.14
C PRO A 48 3.88 -12.51 19.80
N GLY A 49 4.00 -12.08 21.07
CA GLY A 49 5.23 -12.18 21.86
C GLY A 49 5.47 -13.55 22.50
N ASP A 50 4.40 -14.32 22.78
CA ASP A 50 4.49 -15.62 23.45
C ASP A 50 4.73 -16.74 22.44
N ASP A 51 4.13 -16.65 21.26
CA ASP A 51 4.34 -17.59 20.16
C ASP A 51 5.27 -17.00 19.09
N ARG A 52 6.45 -17.63 18.96
CA ARG A 52 7.47 -17.27 17.96
C ARG A 52 6.97 -17.36 16.52
N LEU A 53 5.92 -18.13 16.25
CA LEU A 53 5.33 -18.22 14.92
C LEU A 53 4.47 -17.00 14.59
N LEU A 54 3.91 -16.32 15.59
CA LEU A 54 3.05 -15.15 15.38
C LEU A 54 3.85 -13.85 15.27
N THR A 55 5.11 -13.85 15.71
CA THR A 55 6.02 -12.71 15.54
C THR A 55 6.35 -12.48 14.05
N ALA A 56 6.02 -11.30 13.52
CA ALA A 56 6.37 -10.97 12.12
C ALA A 56 7.87 -10.71 11.94
N GLY A 57 8.35 -10.88 10.70
CA GLY A 57 9.72 -10.56 10.31
C GLY A 57 10.73 -11.64 10.68
N THR A 58 10.26 -12.81 11.12
CA THR A 58 11.13 -13.95 11.46
C THR A 58 11.57 -14.72 10.21
N ARG A 59 10.74 -14.76 9.15
CA ARG A 59 11.08 -15.49 7.93
C ARG A 59 11.74 -14.59 6.89
N ARG A 60 12.68 -15.16 6.12
CA ARG A 60 13.46 -14.44 5.11
C ARG A 60 12.63 -13.79 4.00
N PHE A 61 11.46 -14.34 3.69
CA PHE A 61 10.56 -13.83 2.65
C PHE A 61 9.56 -12.80 3.19
N GLU A 62 9.40 -12.69 4.51
CA GLU A 62 8.46 -11.76 5.10
C GLU A 62 9.01 -10.33 5.03
N PRO A 63 8.13 -9.33 4.82
CA PRO A 63 8.54 -7.94 4.96
C PRO A 63 8.94 -7.65 6.42
N ALA A 64 9.98 -6.85 6.61
CA ALA A 64 10.45 -6.47 7.95
C ALA A 64 9.44 -5.64 8.76
N MET A 65 8.50 -4.97 8.08
CA MET A 65 7.44 -4.17 8.70
C MET A 65 6.09 -4.45 8.03
N PRO A 66 4.97 -4.30 8.77
CA PRO A 66 3.63 -4.38 8.20
C PRO A 66 3.45 -3.37 7.06
N LYS A 67 2.92 -3.83 5.93
CA LYS A 67 2.58 -2.95 4.80
C LYS A 67 1.10 -2.59 4.90
N PRO A 68 0.75 -1.34 5.21
CA PRO A 68 -0.64 -0.92 5.31
C PRO A 68 -1.33 -0.92 3.94
N ASN A 69 -2.64 -0.71 3.95
CA ASN A 69 -3.41 -0.57 2.72
C ASN A 69 -3.09 0.76 2.01
N TYR A 70 -2.57 0.67 0.79
CA TYR A 70 -2.23 1.83 -0.05
C TYR A 70 -3.30 2.20 -1.07
N THR A 71 -4.53 1.70 -0.93
CA THR A 71 -5.66 2.03 -1.81
C THR A 71 -5.85 3.55 -1.94
N GLN A 72 -6.13 4.04 -3.17
CA GLN A 72 -6.26 5.46 -3.51
C GLN A 72 -5.02 6.34 -3.27
N THR A 73 -3.85 5.74 -3.02
CA THR A 73 -2.54 6.39 -2.95
C THR A 73 -1.69 6.10 -4.19
N ARG A 74 -0.47 6.66 -4.26
CA ARG A 74 0.51 6.32 -5.31
C ARG A 74 1.05 4.89 -5.21
N GLY A 75 1.03 4.32 -4.00
CA GLY A 75 1.44 2.94 -3.73
C GLY A 75 0.35 1.89 -3.97
N ALA A 76 -0.81 2.28 -4.52
CA ALA A 76 -1.89 1.36 -4.81
C ALA A 76 -1.41 0.26 -5.79
N PHE A 77 -1.82 -0.97 -5.52
CA PHE A 77 -1.53 -2.10 -6.39
C PHE A 77 -2.12 -1.87 -7.78
N LYS A 78 -1.31 -2.03 -8.81
CA LYS A 78 -1.71 -1.94 -10.22
C LYS A 78 -1.54 -3.31 -10.85
N THR A 79 -2.64 -3.89 -11.29
CA THR A 79 -2.61 -5.13 -12.06
C THR A 79 -2.04 -4.88 -13.45
N TYR A 80 -1.28 -5.84 -13.96
CA TYR A 80 -0.74 -5.85 -15.31
C TYR A 80 -0.59 -7.29 -15.80
N ASN A 81 -0.44 -7.46 -17.11
CA ASN A 81 -0.16 -8.76 -17.68
C ASN A 81 1.32 -9.12 -17.43
N THR A 82 1.57 -10.20 -16.68
CA THR A 82 2.92 -10.70 -16.39
C THR A 82 3.53 -11.49 -17.55
N THR A 83 2.74 -11.78 -18.60
CA THR A 83 3.19 -12.51 -19.80
C THR A 83 3.72 -11.56 -20.88
N LYS A 84 4.69 -12.04 -21.65
CA LYS A 84 5.16 -11.36 -22.88
C LYS A 84 4.15 -11.61 -24.02
N SER A 85 4.12 -10.73 -25.02
CA SER A 85 3.31 -10.97 -26.23
C SER A 85 3.67 -12.30 -26.86
N LYS A 86 2.66 -13.07 -27.27
CA LYS A 86 2.84 -14.36 -27.95
C LYS A 86 3.21 -14.19 -29.42
N LEU A 87 2.84 -13.05 -30.01
CA LEU A 87 3.12 -12.72 -31.41
C LEU A 87 4.09 -11.55 -31.45
N THR A 88 5.15 -11.69 -32.23
CA THR A 88 6.11 -10.63 -32.52
C THR A 88 5.66 -9.89 -33.78
N ALA A 89 5.43 -8.58 -33.67
CA ALA A 89 5.16 -7.75 -34.83
C ALA A 89 6.41 -7.59 -35.69
N TRP A 90 6.23 -7.34 -36.99
CA TRP A 90 7.32 -6.95 -37.87
C TRP A 90 7.76 -5.51 -37.53
N GLU A 91 9.06 -5.33 -37.29
CA GLU A 91 9.67 -4.01 -37.09
C GLU A 91 10.08 -3.43 -38.45
N PRO A 92 9.48 -2.31 -38.91
CA PRO A 92 9.75 -1.77 -40.22
C PRO A 92 11.16 -1.19 -40.34
N VAL A 93 11.86 -1.55 -41.42
CA VAL A 93 13.16 -0.95 -41.78
C VAL A 93 12.97 -0.07 -43.01
N ALA A 94 13.22 1.23 -42.86
CA ALA A 94 13.16 2.18 -43.97
C ALA A 94 14.39 2.03 -44.88
N ALA A 95 14.19 1.68 -46.15
CA ALA A 95 15.25 1.61 -47.15
C ALA A 95 15.36 2.95 -47.91
N PRO A 96 16.58 3.47 -48.15
CA PRO A 96 16.77 4.62 -49.03
C PRO A 96 16.36 4.27 -50.46
N ARG A 97 15.79 5.25 -51.19
CA ARG A 97 15.51 5.11 -52.62
C ARG A 97 16.72 5.64 -53.40
N SER A 98 17.25 4.85 -54.33
CA SER A 98 18.29 5.26 -55.29
C SER A 98 17.71 6.03 -56.46
#